data_AF-A0A537K1A9-F1
#
_entry.id   AF-A0A537K1A9-F1
#
_cell.length_a   1.000
_cell.length_b   1.000
_cell.length_c   1.000
_cell.angle_alpha   90.00
_cell.angle_beta   90.00
_cell.angle_gamma   90.00
#
_symmetry.space_group_name_H-M   'P 1'
#
loop_
_entity.id
_entity.type
_entity.pdbx_description
1 polymer ?
#
loop_
_entity_poly.entity_id
_entity_poly.type
_entity_poly.pdbx_seq_one_letter_code
_entity_poly.pdbx_strand_id
1 'polypeptide(L)'
;MKIISSIIFSFLLLSCAAGKERIFIGSTPAGHVVRAFLGIRFSDSVDFIRWKIAIQDNKYTLRCNYGIGKPNTNGFFDGGKWVTFDGSVRKEKNYYYLGSGDKTLRVVELNIDLLHILDPENNLLIGNGGWSYTLNNIAPLGTDRLNLSAKQTILKDSMVFQGRTPCGVPGIIPSGKLCYKLKWYFVLYAEKNKPAMYKVLGTPWRQEGGRVGAWKIIKTSDGRITYQLNDEHGHALMNLVKLESCKTG
;
A
#
# COMPACT_ATOMS: atom_id res chain seq x y z
N MET A 1 -30.38 -6.56 -68.93
CA MET A 1 -30.44 -7.10 -67.56
C MET A 1 -29.29 -6.51 -66.75
N LYS A 2 -29.56 -5.60 -65.81
CA LYS A 2 -28.56 -4.99 -64.92
C LYS A 2 -28.74 -5.60 -63.52
N ILE A 3 -27.74 -6.34 -63.06
CA ILE A 3 -27.68 -6.90 -61.71
C ILE A 3 -27.05 -5.82 -60.82
N ILE A 4 -27.86 -5.24 -59.93
CA ILE A 4 -27.40 -4.26 -58.93
C ILE A 4 -26.79 -5.06 -57.78
N SER A 5 -25.46 -4.95 -57.64
CA SER A 5 -24.71 -5.53 -56.54
C SER A 5 -24.76 -4.57 -55.35
N SER A 6 -25.59 -4.88 -54.34
CA SER A 6 -25.63 -4.15 -53.08
C SER A 6 -24.52 -4.65 -52.16
N ILE A 7 -23.42 -3.91 -52.13
CA ILE A 7 -22.34 -4.07 -51.15
C ILE A 7 -22.82 -3.46 -49.82
N ILE A 8 -23.21 -4.31 -48.87
CA ILE A 8 -23.50 -3.91 -47.49
C ILE A 8 -22.15 -3.74 -46.78
N PHE A 9 -21.72 -2.49 -46.63
CA PHE A 9 -20.51 -2.13 -45.92
C PHE A 9 -20.81 -2.05 -44.41
N SER A 10 -20.67 -3.18 -43.71
CA SER A 10 -20.77 -3.23 -42.25
C SER A 10 -19.58 -2.50 -41.62
N PHE A 11 -19.79 -1.24 -41.26
CA PHE A 11 -18.89 -0.48 -40.37
C PHE A 11 -18.94 -1.10 -38.96
N LEU A 12 -18.04 -2.04 -38.69
CA LEU A 12 -17.73 -2.46 -37.32
C LEU A 12 -16.99 -1.31 -36.63
N LEU A 13 -17.76 -0.47 -35.91
CA LEU A 13 -17.21 0.46 -34.93
C LEU A 13 -16.59 -0.35 -33.79
N LEU A 14 -15.31 -0.69 -33.93
CA LEU A 14 -14.45 -1.13 -32.83
C LEU A 14 -14.32 0.05 -31.87
N SER A 15 -15.30 0.17 -30.95
CA SER A 15 -15.14 0.98 -29.75
C SER A 15 -14.00 0.36 -28.95
N CYS A 16 -12.78 0.86 -29.14
CA CYS A 16 -11.72 0.71 -28.15
C CYS A 16 -12.23 1.37 -26.87
N ALA A 17 -12.87 0.57 -26.00
CA ALA A 17 -13.15 0.95 -24.63
C ALA A 17 -11.81 1.09 -23.93
N ALA A 18 -11.18 2.27 -24.08
CA ALA A 18 -9.99 2.62 -23.34
C ALA A 18 -10.32 2.52 -21.85
N GLY A 19 -9.51 1.75 -21.12
CA GLY A 19 -9.68 1.60 -19.68
C GLY A 19 -9.59 2.96 -19.01
N LYS A 20 -10.41 3.14 -17.96
CA LYS A 20 -10.35 4.35 -17.14
C LYS A 20 -8.98 4.44 -16.47
N GLU A 21 -8.31 5.58 -16.63
CA GLU A 21 -7.06 5.89 -15.94
C GLU A 21 -7.25 5.79 -14.41
N ARG A 22 -6.30 5.13 -13.73
CA ARG A 22 -6.23 5.10 -12.27
C ARG A 22 -4.92 5.70 -11.79
N ILE A 23 -5.01 6.62 -10.85
CA ILE A 23 -3.86 7.35 -10.31
C ILE A 23 -3.63 6.92 -8.87
N PHE A 24 -2.41 6.45 -8.59
CA PHE A 24 -1.97 6.00 -7.28
C PHE A 24 -0.86 6.89 -6.73
N ILE A 25 -0.93 7.23 -5.45
CA ILE A 25 0.08 8.03 -4.74
C ILE A 25 0.55 7.34 -3.47
N GLY A 26 1.80 7.59 -3.10
CA GLY A 26 2.35 7.06 -1.86
C GLY A 26 3.73 7.60 -1.54
N SER A 27 4.31 7.11 -0.46
CA SER A 27 5.69 7.44 -0.08
C SER A 27 6.41 6.21 0.44
N THR A 28 7.53 5.89 -0.18
CA THR A 28 8.33 4.69 0.12
C THR A 28 9.68 5.06 0.70
N PRO A 29 10.31 4.17 1.49
CA PRO A 29 11.74 4.26 1.74
C PRO A 29 12.52 4.22 0.41
N ALA A 30 13.74 4.77 0.40
CA ALA A 30 14.67 4.67 -0.72
C ALA A 30 15.45 3.34 -0.70
N GLY A 31 14.71 2.22 -0.66
CA GLY A 31 15.29 0.87 -0.66
C GLY A 31 15.84 0.44 -2.03
N HIS A 32 16.53 -0.69 -2.06
CA HIS A 32 17.27 -1.16 -3.24
C HIS A 32 16.41 -1.32 -4.49
N VAL A 33 15.28 -2.02 -4.37
CA VAL A 33 14.33 -2.26 -5.48
C VAL A 33 13.90 -0.96 -6.14
N VAL A 34 13.50 0.02 -5.31
CA VAL A 34 13.02 1.31 -5.78
C VAL A 34 14.14 2.13 -6.42
N ARG A 35 15.32 2.19 -5.79
CA ARG A 35 16.46 2.94 -6.32
C ARG A 35 16.91 2.40 -7.68
N ALA A 36 17.01 1.08 -7.81
CA ALA A 36 17.38 0.43 -9.05
C ALA A 36 16.40 0.78 -10.18
N PHE A 37 15.09 0.65 -9.92
CA PHE A 37 14.05 0.98 -10.91
C PHE A 37 14.10 2.45 -11.34
N LEU A 38 14.23 3.39 -10.38
CA LEU A 38 14.27 4.82 -10.66
C LEU A 38 15.63 5.33 -11.17
N GLY A 39 16.67 4.49 -11.18
CA GLY A 39 18.03 4.92 -11.53
C GLY A 39 18.66 5.87 -10.51
N ILE A 40 18.24 5.82 -9.25
CA ILE A 40 18.80 6.63 -8.17
C ILE A 40 20.08 5.95 -7.68
N ARG A 41 21.22 6.67 -7.72
CA ARG A 41 22.50 6.14 -7.22
C ARG A 41 22.39 5.75 -5.76
N PHE A 42 22.99 4.64 -5.36
CA PHE A 42 23.00 4.18 -3.97
C PHE A 42 23.74 5.12 -3.01
N SER A 43 24.68 5.90 -3.52
CA SER A 43 25.43 6.91 -2.76
C SER A 43 24.64 8.19 -2.47
N ASP A 44 23.51 8.43 -3.16
CA ASP A 44 22.69 9.62 -2.91
C ASP A 44 21.96 9.48 -1.54
N SER A 45 22.06 10.51 -0.69
CA SER A 45 21.29 10.61 0.56
C SER A 45 19.81 10.87 0.24
N VAL A 46 18.96 9.89 0.51
CA VAL A 46 17.52 9.94 0.24
C VAL A 46 16.79 9.29 1.41
N ASP A 47 15.93 10.06 2.07
CA ASP A 47 15.11 9.55 3.17
C ASP A 47 13.92 8.76 2.61
N PHE A 48 13.24 9.35 1.62
CA PHE A 48 12.06 8.76 1.01
C PHE A 48 11.79 9.29 -0.39
N ILE A 49 10.87 8.60 -1.06
CA ILE A 49 10.46 8.87 -2.44
C ILE A 49 8.94 9.01 -2.43
N ARG A 50 8.45 10.06 -3.08
CA ARG A 50 7.03 10.29 -3.34
C ARG A 50 6.68 9.83 -4.72
N TRP A 51 5.58 9.11 -4.81
CA TRP A 51 5.12 8.49 -6.04
C TRP A 51 3.82 9.11 -6.51
N LYS A 52 3.70 9.29 -7.82
CA LYS A 52 2.43 9.41 -8.53
C LYS A 52 2.53 8.51 -9.76
N ILE A 53 1.74 7.45 -9.78
CA ILE A 53 1.65 6.50 -10.90
C ILE A 53 0.27 6.63 -11.51
N ALA A 54 0.19 6.92 -12.80
CA ALA A 54 -1.05 6.84 -13.57
C ALA A 54 -0.99 5.60 -14.45
N ILE A 55 -1.96 4.70 -14.33
CA ILE A 55 -2.05 3.47 -15.12
C ILE A 55 -3.29 3.56 -16.01
N GLN A 56 -3.09 3.36 -17.30
CA GLN A 56 -4.15 3.29 -18.31
C GLN A 56 -3.83 2.18 -19.31
N ASP A 57 -4.70 1.16 -19.36
CA ASP A 57 -4.53 -0.02 -20.21
C ASP A 57 -3.17 -0.71 -20.02
N ASN A 58 -2.36 -0.74 -21.09
CA ASN A 58 -1.03 -1.32 -21.13
C ASN A 58 0.09 -0.28 -20.99
N LYS A 59 -0.23 0.92 -20.49
CA LYS A 59 0.73 2.02 -20.32
C LYS A 59 0.63 2.61 -18.91
N TYR A 60 1.73 3.23 -18.49
CA TYR A 60 1.73 4.06 -17.29
C TYR A 60 2.61 5.29 -17.48
N THR A 61 2.28 6.33 -16.72
CA THR A 61 3.14 7.49 -16.48
C THR A 61 3.55 7.48 -15.02
N LEU A 62 4.84 7.66 -14.76
CA LEU A 62 5.39 7.76 -13.42
C LEU A 62 6.02 9.12 -13.19
N ARG A 63 5.67 9.74 -12.06
CA ARG A 63 6.35 10.92 -11.54
C ARG A 63 6.76 10.69 -10.09
N CYS A 64 8.05 10.87 -9.82
CA CYS A 64 8.64 10.72 -8.50
C CYS A 64 9.35 12.00 -8.06
N ASN A 65 9.24 12.35 -6.78
CA ASN A 65 10.11 13.33 -6.11
C ASN A 65 10.82 12.65 -4.94
N TYR A 66 12.13 12.82 -4.82
CA TYR A 66 12.93 12.18 -3.78
C TYR A 66 14.02 13.10 -3.22
N GLY A 67 14.41 12.85 -1.98
CA GLY A 67 15.51 13.58 -1.34
C GLY A 67 15.52 13.39 0.16
N ILE A 68 16.24 14.28 0.85
CA ILE A 68 16.25 14.37 2.32
C ILE A 68 15.02 15.15 2.76
N GLY A 69 14.24 14.59 3.69
CA GLY A 69 13.00 15.18 4.19
C GLY A 69 13.27 16.39 5.08
N LYS A 70 12.50 17.46 4.89
CA LYS A 70 12.50 18.59 5.82
C LYS A 70 11.73 18.21 7.10
N PRO A 71 12.34 18.29 8.29
CA PRO A 71 11.66 17.97 9.55
C PRO A 71 10.32 18.69 9.69
N ASN A 72 9.30 17.99 10.18
CA ASN A 72 7.96 18.51 10.43
C ASN A 72 7.23 19.12 9.21
N THR A 73 7.62 18.73 7.99
CA THR A 73 6.92 19.15 6.77
C THR A 73 6.70 17.97 5.82
N ASN A 74 5.98 18.25 4.74
CA ASN A 74 5.90 17.39 3.57
C ASN A 74 6.98 17.79 2.54
N GLY A 75 7.96 18.61 2.86
CA GLY A 75 8.97 19.06 1.90
C GLY A 75 10.20 18.17 1.88
N PHE A 76 11.00 18.36 0.83
CA PHE A 76 12.40 17.96 0.80
C PHE A 76 13.28 19.20 0.95
N PHE A 77 14.51 19.03 1.43
CA PHE A 77 15.54 20.05 1.28
C PHE A 77 15.71 20.39 -0.21
N ASP A 78 15.77 21.69 -0.52
CA ASP A 78 15.87 22.23 -1.88
C ASP A 78 14.79 21.76 -2.87
N GLY A 79 13.63 21.33 -2.36
CA GLY A 79 12.51 20.85 -3.19
C GLY A 79 12.64 19.40 -3.69
N GLY A 80 13.80 18.76 -3.47
CA GLY A 80 14.08 17.39 -3.89
C GLY A 80 14.44 17.27 -5.36
N LYS A 81 14.67 16.04 -5.82
CA LYS A 81 14.98 15.69 -7.21
C LYS A 81 13.77 15.01 -7.84
N TRP A 82 13.47 15.37 -9.09
CA TRP A 82 12.36 14.78 -9.83
C TRP A 82 12.84 13.75 -10.85
N VAL A 83 12.09 12.67 -10.97
CA VAL A 83 12.20 11.69 -12.06
C VAL A 83 10.82 11.51 -12.66
N THR A 84 10.74 11.56 -13.98
CA THR A 84 9.50 11.30 -14.73
C THR A 84 9.83 10.42 -15.91
N PHE A 85 9.03 9.38 -16.13
CA PHE A 85 9.10 8.60 -17.36
C PHE A 85 7.79 7.83 -17.59
N ASP A 86 7.58 7.48 -18.84
CA ASP A 86 6.49 6.61 -19.29
C ASP A 86 7.01 5.19 -19.51
N GLY A 87 6.09 4.24 -19.52
CA GLY A 87 6.43 2.85 -19.77
C GLY A 87 5.23 1.97 -20.09
N SER A 88 5.49 0.67 -20.18
CA SER A 88 4.49 -0.34 -20.47
C SER A 88 4.03 -1.07 -19.21
N VAL A 89 2.77 -1.50 -19.20
CA VAL A 89 2.17 -2.30 -18.15
C VAL A 89 1.83 -3.65 -18.74
N ARG A 90 2.33 -4.70 -18.08
CA ARG A 90 1.85 -6.06 -18.27
C ARG A 90 1.10 -6.47 -17.02
N LYS A 91 -0.13 -6.96 -17.15
CA LYS A 91 -0.96 -7.42 -16.02
C LYS A 91 -1.12 -8.93 -16.08
N GLU A 92 -0.85 -9.61 -14.97
CA GLU A 92 -1.15 -11.03 -14.79
C GLU A 92 -1.93 -11.22 -13.49
N LYS A 93 -3.19 -11.66 -13.57
CA LYS A 93 -4.08 -11.73 -12.41
C LYS A 93 -4.13 -10.37 -11.68
N ASN A 94 -3.66 -10.31 -10.44
CA ASN A 94 -3.57 -9.12 -9.60
C ASN A 94 -2.16 -8.50 -9.59
N TYR A 95 -1.23 -8.94 -10.42
CA TYR A 95 0.13 -8.40 -10.52
C TYR A 95 0.25 -7.45 -11.71
N TYR A 96 0.90 -6.31 -11.49
CA TYR A 96 1.35 -5.38 -12.50
C TYR A 96 2.87 -5.43 -12.60
N TYR A 97 3.37 -5.54 -13.83
CA TYR A 97 4.78 -5.41 -14.17
C TYR A 97 4.94 -4.13 -14.97
N LEU A 98 5.56 -3.11 -14.35
CA LEU A 98 5.78 -1.80 -14.94
C LEU A 98 7.18 -1.77 -15.58
N GLY A 99 7.25 -1.82 -16.90
CA GLY A 99 8.49 -1.82 -17.66
C GLY A 99 8.95 -0.40 -18.02
N SER A 100 10.26 -0.14 -17.95
CA SER A 100 10.88 1.06 -18.53
C SER A 100 12.31 0.72 -18.97
N GLY A 101 12.52 0.61 -20.28
CA GLY A 101 13.77 0.08 -20.84
C GLY A 101 14.00 -1.37 -20.39
N ASP A 102 15.17 -1.62 -19.80
CA ASP A 102 15.59 -2.90 -19.22
C ASP A 102 15.09 -3.12 -17.79
N LYS A 103 14.42 -2.13 -17.19
CA LYS A 103 13.97 -2.17 -15.79
C LYS A 103 12.52 -2.60 -15.68
N THR A 104 12.21 -3.35 -14.63
CA THR A 104 10.84 -3.74 -14.30
C THR A 104 10.57 -3.53 -12.81
N LEU A 105 9.49 -2.81 -12.49
CA LEU A 105 8.94 -2.74 -11.14
C LEU A 105 7.76 -3.71 -11.03
N ARG A 106 7.75 -4.53 -9.97
CA ARG A 106 6.65 -5.45 -9.68
C ARG A 106 5.75 -4.85 -8.62
N VAL A 107 4.46 -4.89 -8.87
CA VAL A 107 3.44 -4.32 -7.99
C VAL A 107 2.27 -5.28 -7.93
N VAL A 108 1.74 -5.52 -6.73
CA VAL A 108 0.49 -6.28 -6.56
C VAL A 108 -0.67 -5.34 -6.27
N GLU A 109 -1.80 -5.59 -6.91
CA GLU A 109 -3.09 -5.02 -6.57
C GLU A 109 -3.62 -5.73 -5.33
N LEU A 110 -3.51 -5.10 -4.16
CA LEU A 110 -4.13 -5.64 -2.94
C LEU A 110 -5.65 -5.56 -3.04
N ASN A 111 -6.16 -4.47 -3.61
CA ASN A 111 -7.52 -4.28 -4.08
C ASN A 111 -7.55 -3.13 -5.10
N ILE A 112 -8.75 -2.74 -5.57
CA ILE A 112 -8.88 -1.69 -6.59
C ILE A 112 -8.31 -0.32 -6.16
N ASP A 113 -8.15 -0.09 -4.86
CA ASP A 113 -7.70 1.16 -4.25
C ASP A 113 -6.25 1.13 -3.77
N LEU A 114 -5.64 -0.05 -3.67
CA LEU A 114 -4.34 -0.24 -3.05
C LEU A 114 -3.41 -1.07 -3.93
N LEU A 115 -2.29 -0.47 -4.28
CA LEU A 115 -1.16 -1.15 -4.89
C LEU A 115 -0.04 -1.32 -3.85
N HIS A 116 0.73 -2.41 -3.94
CA HIS A 116 1.90 -2.63 -3.09
C HIS A 116 3.11 -3.06 -3.91
N ILE A 117 4.24 -2.38 -3.71
CA ILE A 117 5.49 -2.68 -4.43
C ILE A 117 6.11 -3.96 -3.86
N LEU A 118 6.57 -4.83 -4.75
CA LEU A 118 7.18 -6.11 -4.43
C LEU A 118 8.69 -6.10 -4.65
N ASP A 119 9.38 -7.08 -4.08
CA ASP A 119 10.75 -7.43 -4.45
C ASP A 119 10.80 -8.27 -5.76
N PRO A 120 12.00 -8.58 -6.29
CA PRO A 120 12.16 -9.43 -7.47
C PRO A 120 11.69 -10.88 -7.29
N GLU A 121 11.41 -11.32 -6.07
CA GLU A 121 10.91 -12.64 -5.71
C GLU A 121 9.39 -12.64 -5.43
N ASN A 122 8.71 -11.52 -5.68
CA ASN A 122 7.28 -11.29 -5.41
C ASN A 122 6.90 -11.30 -3.91
N ASN A 123 7.84 -11.05 -2.99
CA ASN A 123 7.51 -10.80 -1.59
C ASN A 123 7.06 -9.35 -1.37
N LEU A 124 6.14 -9.15 -0.42
CA LEU A 124 5.71 -7.82 0.01
C LEU A 124 6.90 -7.09 0.68
N LEU A 125 7.24 -5.91 0.18
CA LEU A 125 8.31 -5.10 0.78
C LEU A 125 7.85 -4.49 2.10
N ILE A 126 8.68 -4.63 3.12
CA ILE A 126 8.37 -4.11 4.47
C ILE A 126 8.87 -2.68 4.61
N GLY A 127 7.95 -1.77 4.93
CA GLY A 127 8.28 -0.38 5.23
C GLY A 127 8.92 -0.18 6.60
N ASN A 128 8.81 1.04 7.12
CA ASN A 128 9.26 1.38 8.47
C ASN A 128 8.26 2.33 9.14
N GLY A 129 8.57 2.80 10.35
CA GLY A 129 7.72 3.75 11.07
C GLY A 129 7.57 5.13 10.41
N GLY A 130 8.18 5.39 9.25
CA GLY A 130 8.07 6.62 8.47
C GLY A 130 7.26 6.47 7.18
N TRP A 131 7.51 5.38 6.44
CA TRP A 131 7.09 5.18 5.05
C TRP A 131 6.73 3.70 4.78
N SER A 132 5.91 3.46 3.75
CA SER A 132 5.43 2.12 3.37
C SER A 132 5.64 1.86 1.88
N TYR A 133 5.46 0.63 1.43
CA TYR A 133 5.49 0.27 0.01
C TYR A 133 4.10 0.22 -0.64
N THR A 134 3.09 0.79 0.02
CA THR A 134 1.70 0.84 -0.46
C THR A 134 1.39 2.19 -1.11
N LEU A 135 0.76 2.15 -2.28
CA LEU A 135 0.25 3.30 -3.01
C LEU A 135 -1.28 3.27 -2.98
N ASN A 136 -1.90 4.42 -2.78
CA ASN A 136 -3.34 4.59 -2.61
C ASN A 136 -3.91 5.27 -3.86
N ASN A 137 -5.03 4.75 -4.35
CA ASN A 137 -5.81 5.39 -5.39
C ASN A 137 -6.29 6.77 -4.88
N ILE A 138 -6.10 7.82 -5.69
CA ILE A 138 -6.54 9.18 -5.33
C ILE A 138 -8.06 9.34 -5.38
N ALA A 139 -8.75 8.43 -6.06
CA ALA A 139 -10.20 8.37 -6.17
C ALA A 139 -10.68 6.98 -5.72
N PRO A 140 -10.61 6.68 -4.41
CA PRO A 140 -10.91 5.36 -3.89
C PRO A 140 -12.39 5.00 -4.10
N LEU A 141 -12.65 3.72 -4.35
CA LEU A 141 -14.00 3.17 -4.55
C LEU A 141 -14.58 2.56 -3.28
N GLY A 142 -13.77 2.36 -2.23
CA GLY A 142 -14.25 1.95 -0.92
C GLY A 142 -14.64 0.48 -0.84
N THR A 143 -13.91 -0.40 -1.52
CA THR A 143 -14.17 -1.85 -1.47
C THR A 143 -13.49 -2.52 -0.28
N ASP A 144 -14.15 -3.53 0.27
CA ASP A 144 -13.60 -4.43 1.30
C ASP A 144 -12.97 -5.71 0.71
N ARG A 145 -13.10 -5.91 -0.61
CA ARG A 145 -12.54 -7.05 -1.34
C ARG A 145 -11.03 -6.93 -1.38
N LEU A 146 -10.36 -8.05 -1.16
CA LEU A 146 -8.91 -8.17 -1.22
C LEU A 146 -8.52 -9.28 -2.19
N ASN A 147 -7.48 -9.03 -2.96
CA ASN A 147 -6.95 -9.95 -3.95
C ASN A 147 -5.85 -10.87 -3.38
N LEU A 148 -5.48 -10.68 -2.10
CA LEU A 148 -4.51 -11.51 -1.39
C LEU A 148 -5.12 -12.04 -0.10
N SER A 149 -4.76 -13.28 0.22
CA SER A 149 -5.14 -13.95 1.47
C SER A 149 -3.88 -14.43 2.18
N ALA A 150 -3.82 -14.29 3.49
CA ALA A 150 -2.77 -14.86 4.32
C ALA A 150 -3.17 -16.21 4.91
N LYS A 151 -2.19 -17.05 5.23
CA LYS A 151 -2.42 -18.23 6.08
C LYS A 151 -2.32 -17.84 7.54
N GLN A 152 -3.01 -18.56 8.42
CA GLN A 152 -2.81 -18.34 9.87
C GLN A 152 -1.40 -18.81 10.24
N THR A 153 -0.65 -17.95 10.91
CA THR A 153 0.68 -18.31 11.44
C THR A 153 0.58 -18.56 12.94
N ILE A 154 1.49 -19.41 13.44
CA ILE A 154 1.68 -19.60 14.88
C ILE A 154 2.04 -18.25 15.50
N LEU A 155 1.36 -17.89 16.58
CA LEU A 155 1.62 -16.64 17.28
C LEU A 155 2.92 -16.75 18.06
N LYS A 156 3.83 -15.82 17.82
CA LYS A 156 5.00 -15.60 18.68
C LYS A 156 4.57 -14.85 19.94
N ASP A 157 5.40 -14.87 20.99
CA ASP A 157 5.17 -14.16 22.26
C ASP A 157 4.71 -12.70 22.06
N SER A 158 5.25 -12.04 21.02
CA SER A 158 4.71 -10.77 20.56
C SER A 158 4.90 -10.53 19.06
N MET A 159 4.05 -9.67 18.51
CA MET A 159 4.18 -9.09 17.17
C MET A 159 4.16 -7.56 17.27
N VAL A 160 5.12 -6.91 16.62
CA VAL A 160 5.24 -5.44 16.65
C VAL A 160 4.96 -4.88 15.26
N PHE A 161 4.01 -3.96 15.19
CA PHE A 161 3.72 -3.15 14.01
C PHE A 161 4.02 -1.70 14.33
N GLN A 162 4.55 -0.96 13.37
CA GLN A 162 4.77 0.47 13.53
C GLN A 162 4.35 1.21 12.27
N GLY A 163 3.98 2.46 12.45
CA GLY A 163 3.59 3.29 11.34
C GLY A 163 3.36 4.72 11.75
N ARG A 164 2.82 5.47 10.79
CA ARG A 164 2.38 6.83 11.02
C ARG A 164 1.08 7.09 10.29
N THR A 165 0.19 7.82 10.94
CA THR A 165 -1.09 8.23 10.38
C THR A 165 -1.27 9.73 10.55
N PRO A 166 -2.13 10.37 9.71
CA PRO A 166 -2.68 11.67 10.06
C PRO A 166 -3.51 11.58 11.34
N CYS A 167 -3.91 12.73 11.85
CA CYS A 167 -4.75 12.81 13.04
C CYS A 167 -6.20 12.52 12.69
N GLY A 168 -6.96 12.03 13.67
CA GLY A 168 -8.35 11.60 13.46
C GLY A 168 -8.54 10.15 13.03
N VAL A 169 -7.48 9.32 12.99
CA VAL A 169 -7.66 7.86 12.85
C VAL A 169 -8.25 7.31 14.15
N PRO A 170 -9.50 6.81 14.15
CA PRO A 170 -10.16 6.33 15.37
C PRO A 170 -9.37 5.21 16.04
N GLY A 171 -9.37 5.21 17.37
CA GLY A 171 -8.72 4.19 18.18
C GLY A 171 -7.20 4.28 18.31
N ILE A 172 -6.51 4.93 17.38
CA ILE A 172 -5.06 5.18 17.47
C ILE A 172 -4.79 6.53 18.12
N ILE A 173 -5.56 7.56 17.72
CA ILE A 173 -5.39 8.94 18.18
C ILE A 173 -6.59 9.33 19.06
N PRO A 174 -6.36 9.85 20.28
CA PRO A 174 -7.43 10.46 21.07
C PRO A 174 -8.11 11.61 20.31
N SER A 175 -9.43 11.71 20.43
CA SER A 175 -10.22 12.80 19.83
C SER A 175 -9.71 14.18 20.27
N GLY A 176 -9.82 15.17 19.38
CA GLY A 176 -9.47 16.57 19.69
C GLY A 176 -7.98 16.93 19.59
N LYS A 177 -7.07 15.97 19.34
CA LYS A 177 -5.65 16.27 19.09
C LYS A 177 -5.43 16.69 17.64
N LEU A 178 -5.07 17.96 17.42
CA LEU A 178 -4.59 18.46 16.13
C LEU A 178 -3.09 18.18 15.97
N CYS A 179 -2.73 17.56 14.85
CA CYS A 179 -1.35 17.20 14.58
C CYS A 179 -1.20 16.87 13.09
N TYR A 180 0.05 16.91 12.65
CA TYR A 180 0.35 16.67 11.25
C TYR A 180 0.40 15.18 10.90
N LYS A 181 1.23 14.44 11.64
CA LYS A 181 1.48 13.02 11.44
C LYS A 181 2.00 12.43 12.75
N LEU A 182 1.39 11.36 13.22
CA LEU A 182 1.73 10.76 14.51
C LEU A 182 2.34 9.38 14.31
N LYS A 183 3.49 9.15 14.95
CA LYS A 183 4.11 7.83 15.01
C LYS A 183 3.42 6.99 16.07
N TRP A 184 3.07 5.76 15.71
CA TRP A 184 2.45 4.76 16.58
C TRP A 184 3.17 3.41 16.48
N TYR A 185 2.97 2.60 17.50
CA TYR A 185 3.36 1.20 17.55
C TYR A 185 2.21 0.36 18.11
N PHE A 186 1.93 -0.79 17.50
CA PHE A 186 1.12 -1.84 18.08
C PHE A 186 2.02 -2.98 18.52
N VAL A 187 1.85 -3.43 19.74
CA VAL A 187 2.41 -4.70 20.22
C VAL A 187 1.23 -5.62 20.49
N LEU A 188 1.13 -6.71 19.76
CA LEU A 188 0.16 -7.78 20.00
C LEU A 188 0.86 -8.89 20.78
N TYR A 189 0.52 -9.05 22.06
CA TYR A 189 1.07 -10.11 22.89
C TYR A 189 0.28 -11.40 22.71
N ALA A 190 0.98 -12.52 22.75
CA ALA A 190 0.38 -13.83 22.77
C ALA A 190 0.99 -14.68 23.87
N GLU A 191 0.16 -15.52 24.49
CA GLU A 191 0.59 -16.47 25.51
C GLU A 191 0.15 -17.87 25.07
N LYS A 192 1.09 -18.83 25.05
CA LYS A 192 0.82 -20.22 24.64
C LYS A 192 0.07 -20.29 23.29
N ASN A 193 0.53 -19.49 22.32
CA ASN A 193 -0.06 -19.36 20.98
C ASN A 193 -1.49 -18.81 20.91
N LYS A 194 -1.99 -18.15 21.97
CA LYS A 194 -3.31 -17.52 21.99
C LYS A 194 -3.19 -16.00 22.14
N PRO A 195 -4.09 -15.22 21.52
CA PRO A 195 -4.16 -13.78 21.76
C PRO A 195 -4.28 -13.46 23.25
N ALA A 196 -3.47 -12.52 23.72
CA ALA A 196 -3.52 -11.99 25.08
C ALA A 196 -3.92 -10.51 25.03
N MET A 197 -3.09 -9.62 25.58
CA MET A 197 -3.29 -8.17 25.50
C MET A 197 -2.62 -7.56 24.27
N TYR A 198 -3.04 -6.36 23.88
CA TYR A 198 -2.27 -5.48 23.00
C TYR A 198 -1.85 -4.21 23.74
N LYS A 199 -0.87 -3.52 23.16
CA LYS A 199 -0.47 -2.18 23.57
C LYS A 199 -0.31 -1.27 22.37
N VAL A 200 -0.91 -0.08 22.43
CA VAL A 200 -0.66 1.03 21.50
C VAL A 200 0.26 2.02 22.17
N LEU A 201 1.40 2.26 21.53
CA LEU A 201 2.39 3.24 21.98
C LEU A 201 2.56 4.32 20.91
N GLY A 202 3.25 5.39 21.26
CA GLY A 202 3.72 6.37 20.30
C GLY A 202 3.55 7.79 20.79
N THR A 203 3.62 8.72 19.84
CA THR A 203 3.48 10.17 20.09
C THR A 203 2.18 10.53 20.84
N PRO A 204 1.02 9.91 20.55
CA PRO A 204 -0.24 10.29 21.20
C PRO A 204 -0.35 9.87 22.66
N TRP A 205 0.46 8.90 23.09
CA TRP A 205 0.34 8.15 24.34
C TRP A 205 1.60 8.26 25.22
N ARG A 206 2.44 9.28 24.99
CA ARG A 206 3.74 9.42 25.68
C ARG A 206 3.58 9.62 27.19
N GLN A 207 2.52 10.29 27.62
CA GLN A 207 2.28 10.61 29.03
C GLN A 207 1.55 9.48 29.75
N GLU A 208 0.63 8.83 29.04
CA GLU A 208 -0.27 7.82 29.56
C GLU A 208 0.37 6.40 29.55
N GLY A 209 1.58 6.27 29.01
CA GLY A 209 2.30 4.99 28.95
C GLY A 209 1.76 3.99 27.91
N GLY A 210 0.78 4.40 27.09
CA GLY A 210 0.12 3.59 26.06
C GLY A 210 -1.34 3.28 26.35
N ARG A 211 -2.10 2.94 25.30
CA ARG A 211 -3.41 2.30 25.43
C ARG A 211 -3.23 0.78 25.47
N VAL A 212 -3.97 0.10 26.33
CA VAL A 212 -4.00 -1.37 26.40
C VAL A 212 -5.40 -1.90 26.14
N GLY A 213 -5.50 -3.18 25.79
CA GLY A 213 -6.79 -3.88 25.66
C GLY A 213 -6.59 -5.33 25.24
N ALA A 214 -7.69 -6.05 25.03
CA ALA A 214 -7.67 -7.40 24.49
C ALA A 214 -7.71 -7.38 22.95
N TRP A 215 -7.15 -8.41 22.32
CA TRP A 215 -7.30 -8.59 20.88
C TRP A 215 -7.65 -10.04 20.55
N LYS A 216 -8.22 -10.26 19.37
CA LYS A 216 -8.58 -11.60 18.89
C LYS A 216 -8.31 -11.75 17.40
N ILE A 217 -8.17 -13.00 16.97
CA ILE A 217 -8.06 -13.36 15.56
C ILE A 217 -9.45 -13.70 15.06
N ILE A 218 -9.86 -13.05 13.97
CA ILE A 218 -11.11 -13.36 13.27
C ILE A 218 -10.74 -13.89 11.89
N LYS A 219 -11.25 -15.09 11.57
CA LYS A 219 -11.21 -15.64 10.22
C LYS A 219 -12.60 -15.47 9.60
N THR A 220 -12.69 -14.71 8.53
CA THR A 220 -13.95 -14.51 7.81
C THR A 220 -14.25 -15.69 6.88
N SER A 221 -15.50 -15.77 6.39
CA SER A 221 -15.96 -16.88 5.54
C SER A 221 -15.18 -17.00 4.23
N ASP A 222 -14.67 -15.89 3.70
CA ASP A 222 -13.77 -15.81 2.54
C ASP A 222 -12.31 -16.23 2.86
N GLY A 223 -12.04 -16.65 4.09
CA GLY A 223 -10.72 -17.08 4.55
C GLY A 223 -9.78 -15.93 4.95
N ARG A 224 -10.20 -14.66 4.85
CA ARG A 224 -9.39 -13.52 5.30
C ARG A 224 -9.20 -13.57 6.81
N ILE A 225 -7.99 -13.19 7.23
CA ILE A 225 -7.59 -13.16 8.64
C ILE A 225 -7.44 -11.71 9.08
N THR A 226 -8.09 -11.37 10.19
CA THR A 226 -7.98 -10.05 10.80
C THR A 226 -7.62 -10.16 12.27
N TYR A 227 -6.82 -9.22 12.75
CA TYR A 227 -6.57 -9.01 14.18
C TYR A 227 -7.46 -7.87 14.65
N GLN A 228 -8.50 -8.21 15.39
CA GLN A 228 -9.42 -7.24 15.97
C GLN A 228 -8.89 -6.78 17.32
N LEU A 229 -8.66 -5.48 17.47
CA LEU A 229 -8.36 -4.84 18.74
C LEU A 229 -9.67 -4.38 19.38
N ASN A 230 -9.83 -4.68 20.66
CA ASN A 230 -11.00 -4.26 21.43
C ASN A 230 -10.65 -3.14 22.42
N ASP A 231 -11.62 -2.32 22.79
CA ASP A 231 -11.46 -1.40 23.92
C ASP A 231 -11.59 -2.14 25.28
N GLU A 232 -11.51 -1.38 26.37
CA GLU A 232 -11.62 -1.89 27.74
C GLU A 232 -13.01 -2.47 28.07
N HIS A 233 -14.03 -2.12 27.29
CA HIS A 233 -15.38 -2.66 27.41
C HIS A 233 -15.62 -3.86 26.47
N GLY A 234 -14.62 -4.27 25.70
CA GLY A 234 -14.71 -5.39 24.76
C GLY A 234 -15.32 -5.02 23.40
N HIS A 235 -15.59 -3.75 23.13
CA HIS A 235 -16.09 -3.31 21.83
C HIS A 235 -14.97 -3.26 20.79
N ALA A 236 -15.31 -3.62 19.55
CA ALA A 236 -14.35 -3.59 18.44
C ALA A 236 -13.90 -2.15 18.14
N LEU A 237 -12.59 -1.92 18.23
CA LEU A 237 -11.98 -0.62 18.01
C LEU A 237 -11.39 -0.49 16.61
N MET A 238 -10.63 -1.50 16.18
CA MET A 238 -9.89 -1.50 14.93
C MET A 238 -9.63 -2.93 14.48
N ASN A 239 -9.61 -3.15 13.16
CA ASN A 239 -9.21 -4.41 12.56
C ASN A 239 -7.93 -4.22 11.74
N LEU A 240 -6.92 -5.06 11.98
CA LEU A 240 -5.72 -5.16 11.17
C LEU A 240 -5.87 -6.36 10.24
N VAL A 241 -5.82 -6.16 8.92
CA VAL A 241 -5.91 -7.28 7.97
C VAL A 241 -4.53 -7.89 7.77
N LYS A 242 -4.43 -9.23 7.87
CA LYS A 242 -3.21 -9.97 7.57
C LYS A 242 -3.14 -10.28 6.07
N LEU A 243 -2.05 -9.87 5.44
CA LEU A 243 -1.75 -10.14 4.02
C LEU A 243 -0.40 -10.84 3.90
N GLU A 244 -0.32 -11.78 2.97
CA GLU A 244 0.91 -12.45 2.55
C GLU A 244 0.88 -12.56 1.02
N SER A 245 2.01 -12.37 0.35
CA SER A 245 2.09 -12.72 -1.06
C SER A 245 2.29 -14.22 -1.20
N CYS A 246 1.67 -14.81 -2.21
CA CYS A 246 1.90 -16.21 -2.54
C CYS A 246 3.33 -16.36 -3.08
N LYS A 247 4.11 -17.28 -2.51
CA LYS A 247 5.27 -17.80 -3.23
C LYS A 247 4.74 -18.49 -4.48
N THR A 248 5.00 -17.92 -5.65
CA THR A 248 4.86 -18.66 -6.90
C THR A 248 5.93 -19.75 -6.86
N GLY A 249 5.51 -20.97 -6.51
CA GLY A 249 6.33 -22.17 -6.69
C GLY A 249 6.48 -22.52 -8.16
#